data_AF-A0ABD6S548-F1
#
_entry.id   AF-A0ABD6S548-F1
#
_cell.length_a   1.000
_cell.length_b   1.000
_cell.length_c   1.000
_cell.angle_alpha   90.00
_cell.angle_beta   90.00
_cell.angle_gamma   90.00
#
_symmetry.space_group_name_H-M   'P 1'
#
loop_
_entity.id
_entity.type
_entity.pdbx_description
1 polymer ?
#
loop_
_entity_poly.entity_id
_entity_poly.type
_entity_poly.pdbx_seq_one_letter_code
_entity_poly.pdbx_strand_id
1 'polypeptide(L)'
;MLGSISFNQSHQSSLSHNNRENIYGNPGIDPARLHENIYFVQKDIRSVYKDVFQEAVDKYNEKQKRNDRKIDDYYNKVHKDDKTHEQRELVVAIGEGKDDPKYRVAKKEALKRYAEAFQERNPNLAVYNMVLHDDEANPHLHINYVPNFESSRGLTRRVGMDRALQQQGVEGTGRKLIGHWRELETAYIEQLAKEHIPNFERANVGSHKYMKVRQYKEYAETKSIVENQVQEKETQLQTIDYHLKNVEEKTEELQVAKKSLESDVVDSYKELELVKQQVESESEKLQLICQRHVELEKRVKQMQKELDSATDQVPNEAVIIPFLRKEVVVEVQDKMFGKAEITKKQTRNYVLSPEQYQELTKQVNAAVTIKKDYERLKKTDFVKENESLKAHAEGWMKENRTLKQEKNQLQKEVGVLNREISSLKAHIKGLQTNIRVLYIQTKKVFKEQFKAFREIVKKELDNKGVDNQFEREHKREIRRHRDFDRER
;
A
#
# COMPACT_ATOMS: atom_id res chain seq x y z
N MET A 1 -37.24 -15.16 -4.12
CA MET A 1 -37.16 -14.89 -2.67
C MET A 1 -36.61 -16.14 -2.00
N LEU A 2 -35.48 -16.03 -1.30
CA LEU A 2 -34.97 -17.14 -0.49
C LEU A 2 -35.72 -17.15 0.85
N GLY A 3 -36.59 -18.13 1.05
CA GLY A 3 -37.37 -18.32 2.29
C GLY A 3 -36.98 -19.58 3.03
N SER A 4 -37.19 -19.62 4.35
CA SER A 4 -37.01 -20.80 5.17
C SER A 4 -38.36 -21.31 5.69
N ILE A 5 -38.44 -22.60 6.00
CA ILE A 5 -39.61 -23.19 6.64
C ILE A 5 -39.13 -23.87 7.90
N SER A 6 -39.71 -23.48 9.04
CA SER A 6 -39.29 -24.00 10.34
C SER A 6 -40.42 -24.78 11.01
N PHE A 7 -40.08 -25.98 11.46
CA PHE A 7 -40.92 -26.81 12.33
C PHE A 7 -40.26 -26.98 13.69
N ASN A 8 -40.90 -26.47 14.72
CA ASN A 8 -40.48 -26.69 16.10
C ASN A 8 -41.49 -27.58 16.82
N GLN A 9 -41.02 -28.63 17.46
CA GLN A 9 -41.88 -29.59 18.15
C GLN A 9 -41.53 -29.63 19.63
N SER A 10 -42.54 -29.48 20.49
CA SER A 10 -42.40 -29.49 21.95
C SER A 10 -43.39 -30.46 22.59
N HIS A 11 -43.05 -30.98 23.78
CA HIS A 11 -43.97 -31.72 24.65
C HIS A 11 -44.70 -30.81 25.65
N GLN A 12 -44.28 -29.56 25.74
CA GLN A 12 -44.88 -28.51 26.55
C GLN A 12 -45.53 -27.49 25.63
N SER A 13 -46.72 -27.03 25.98
CA SER A 13 -47.43 -25.95 25.29
C SER A 13 -47.94 -24.94 26.32
N SER A 14 -48.07 -23.69 25.90
CA SER A 14 -48.67 -22.64 26.72
C SER A 14 -49.97 -22.18 26.05
N LEU A 15 -51.09 -22.79 26.46
CA LEU A 15 -52.40 -22.41 25.92
C LEU A 15 -52.75 -20.95 26.23
N SER A 16 -52.33 -20.44 27.39
CA SER A 16 -52.55 -19.03 27.73
C SER A 16 -51.81 -18.08 26.79
N HIS A 17 -50.64 -18.47 26.28
CA HIS A 17 -49.94 -17.73 25.24
C HIS A 17 -50.64 -17.91 23.88
N ASN A 18 -50.90 -19.14 23.45
CA ASN A 18 -51.50 -19.45 22.15
C ASN A 18 -52.89 -18.83 21.98
N ASN A 19 -53.70 -18.84 23.03
CA ASN A 19 -55.05 -18.27 23.03
C ASN A 19 -55.08 -16.79 23.41
N ARG A 20 -53.91 -16.17 23.62
CA ARG A 20 -53.77 -14.77 24.04
C ARG A 20 -54.51 -14.42 25.33
N GLU A 21 -54.72 -15.41 26.21
CA GLU A 21 -55.26 -15.21 27.56
C GLU A 21 -54.26 -14.46 28.45
N ASN A 22 -52.95 -14.58 28.17
CA ASN A 22 -51.90 -13.77 28.77
C ASN A 22 -50.99 -13.16 27.70
N ILE A 23 -51.16 -11.85 27.48
CA ILE A 23 -50.32 -11.02 26.60
C ILE A 23 -49.14 -10.38 27.35
N TYR A 24 -49.15 -10.39 28.70
CA TYR A 24 -48.12 -9.75 29.50
C TYR A 24 -46.88 -10.64 29.61
N GLY A 25 -45.73 -10.12 29.18
CA GLY A 25 -44.42 -10.79 29.29
C GLY A 25 -43.79 -11.23 27.96
N ASN A 26 -44.48 -11.10 26.82
CA ASN A 26 -43.87 -11.24 25.49
C ASN A 26 -43.85 -9.88 24.76
N PRO A 27 -42.73 -9.12 24.79
CA PRO A 27 -42.64 -7.82 24.15
C PRO A 27 -42.70 -7.87 22.61
N GLY A 28 -42.75 -9.07 22.01
CA GLY A 28 -42.90 -9.25 20.57
C GLY A 28 -44.35 -9.24 20.07
N ILE A 29 -45.35 -9.28 20.97
CA ILE A 29 -46.77 -9.19 20.59
C ILE A 29 -47.12 -7.73 20.33
N ASP A 30 -47.65 -7.45 19.13
CA ASP A 30 -48.22 -6.15 18.78
C ASP A 30 -49.73 -6.13 19.09
N PRO A 31 -50.18 -5.40 20.12
CA PRO A 31 -51.59 -5.37 20.51
C PRO A 31 -52.52 -4.88 19.40
N ALA A 32 -52.02 -4.03 18.49
CA ALA A 32 -52.83 -3.49 17.41
C ALA A 32 -53.24 -4.57 16.39
N ARG A 33 -52.51 -5.69 16.31
CA ARG A 33 -52.72 -6.76 15.34
C ARG A 33 -53.31 -8.03 15.96
N LEU A 34 -53.72 -8.01 17.22
CA LEU A 34 -54.37 -9.18 17.86
C LEU A 34 -55.58 -9.71 17.08
N HIS A 35 -56.33 -8.80 16.45
CA HIS A 35 -57.52 -9.12 15.65
C HIS A 35 -57.18 -9.84 14.32
N GLU A 36 -55.91 -9.85 13.92
CA GLU A 36 -55.43 -10.55 12.73
C GLU A 36 -55.16 -12.05 12.98
N ASN A 37 -55.12 -12.48 14.24
CA ASN A 37 -54.94 -13.89 14.60
C ASN A 37 -56.15 -14.74 14.18
N ILE A 38 -55.92 -16.00 13.83
CA ILE A 38 -56.97 -16.94 13.41
C ILE A 38 -56.98 -18.14 14.34
N TYR A 39 -58.14 -18.41 14.96
CA TYR A 39 -58.36 -19.54 15.87
C TYR A 39 -59.15 -20.62 15.15
N PHE A 40 -58.49 -21.70 14.74
CA PHE A 40 -59.12 -22.79 13.97
C PHE A 40 -59.78 -23.83 14.88
N VAL A 41 -59.11 -24.17 15.99
CA VAL A 41 -59.58 -25.18 16.95
C VAL A 41 -59.25 -24.70 18.35
N GLN A 42 -60.24 -24.75 19.26
CA GLN A 42 -60.07 -24.44 20.68
C GLN A 42 -60.93 -25.41 21.50
N LYS A 43 -60.39 -26.58 21.79
CA LYS A 43 -61.03 -27.63 22.60
C LYS A 43 -60.23 -27.88 23.85
N ASP A 44 -60.93 -28.24 24.93
CA ASP A 44 -60.27 -28.75 26.12
C ASP A 44 -59.64 -30.13 25.83
N ILE A 45 -58.39 -30.32 26.25
CA ILE A 45 -57.64 -31.55 25.98
C ILE A 45 -58.31 -32.78 26.61
N ARG A 46 -58.93 -32.64 27.78
CA ARG A 46 -59.64 -33.77 28.42
C ARG A 46 -60.86 -34.18 27.61
N SER A 47 -61.52 -33.24 26.95
CA SER A 47 -62.62 -33.52 26.04
C SER A 47 -62.14 -34.32 24.83
N VAL A 48 -61.01 -33.95 24.21
CA VAL A 48 -60.42 -34.74 23.12
C VAL A 48 -60.01 -36.14 23.58
N TYR A 49 -59.52 -36.28 24.82
CA TYR A 49 -59.21 -37.59 25.38
C TYR A 49 -60.45 -38.48 25.53
N LYS A 50 -61.58 -37.89 25.91
CA LYS A 50 -62.86 -38.63 25.96
C LYS A 50 -63.28 -39.07 24.56
N ASP A 51 -63.29 -38.14 23.61
CA ASP A 51 -63.72 -38.40 22.23
C ASP A 51 -62.87 -39.49 21.55
N VAL A 52 -61.56 -39.49 21.79
CA VAL A 52 -60.63 -40.39 21.10
C VAL A 52 -60.43 -41.72 21.82
N PHE A 53 -60.47 -41.77 23.16
CA PHE A 53 -60.05 -42.95 23.92
C PHE A 53 -61.14 -43.57 24.80
N GLN A 54 -62.23 -42.87 25.13
CA GLN A 54 -63.17 -43.35 26.16
C GLN A 54 -63.78 -44.71 25.80
N GLU A 55 -64.21 -44.89 24.54
CA GLU A 55 -64.77 -46.16 24.08
C GLU A 55 -63.78 -47.33 24.25
N ALA A 56 -62.49 -47.10 23.98
CA ALA A 56 -61.45 -48.11 24.17
C ALA A 56 -61.21 -48.40 25.65
N VAL A 57 -61.26 -47.37 26.51
CA VAL A 57 -61.11 -47.48 27.96
C VAL A 57 -62.25 -48.28 28.58
N ASP A 58 -63.49 -48.00 28.17
CA ASP A 58 -64.68 -48.70 28.68
C ASP A 58 -64.62 -50.19 28.34
N LYS A 59 -64.38 -50.53 27.07
CA LYS A 59 -64.20 -51.92 26.60
C LYS A 59 -63.03 -52.64 27.29
N TYR A 60 -61.97 -51.91 27.64
CA TYR A 60 -60.84 -52.48 28.38
C TYR A 60 -61.22 -52.79 29.83
N ASN A 61 -61.91 -51.85 30.49
CA ASN A 61 -62.34 -51.93 31.89
C ASN A 61 -63.39 -53.01 32.12
N GLU A 62 -64.33 -53.21 31.18
CA GLU A 62 -65.31 -54.30 31.21
C GLU A 62 -64.65 -55.69 31.32
N LYS A 63 -63.46 -55.85 30.71
CA LYS A 63 -62.71 -57.11 30.72
C LYS A 63 -61.85 -57.30 31.98
N GLN A 64 -61.68 -56.26 32.81
CA GLN A 64 -60.82 -56.33 34.01
C GLN A 64 -61.60 -56.82 35.23
N LYS A 65 -61.19 -57.99 35.77
CA LYS A 65 -61.73 -58.52 37.03
C LYS A 65 -61.15 -57.86 38.29
N ARG A 66 -59.97 -57.24 38.17
CA ARG A 66 -59.24 -56.61 39.27
C ARG A 66 -59.39 -55.10 39.22
N ASN A 67 -59.80 -54.48 40.33
CA ASN A 67 -60.02 -53.03 40.39
C ASN A 67 -58.74 -52.22 40.15
N ASP A 68 -57.58 -52.69 40.61
CA ASP A 68 -56.29 -52.01 40.41
C ASP A 68 -55.82 -51.97 38.94
N ARG A 69 -56.45 -52.76 38.05
CA ARG A 69 -56.16 -52.78 36.62
C ARG A 69 -57.09 -51.90 35.79
N LYS A 70 -58.21 -51.42 36.37
CA LYS A 70 -59.12 -50.51 35.68
C LYS A 70 -58.49 -49.14 35.52
N ILE A 71 -58.86 -48.45 34.44
CA ILE A 71 -58.38 -47.10 34.12
C ILE A 71 -59.53 -46.15 34.42
N ASP A 72 -59.39 -45.37 35.49
CA ASP A 72 -60.42 -44.40 35.88
C ASP A 72 -60.33 -43.10 35.04
N ASP A 73 -59.12 -42.55 34.89
CA ASP A 73 -58.86 -41.37 34.06
C ASP A 73 -57.61 -41.64 33.19
N TYR A 74 -57.84 -41.83 31.89
CA TYR A 74 -56.77 -42.12 30.95
C TYR A 74 -55.85 -40.93 30.69
N TYR A 75 -56.39 -39.69 30.72
CA TYR A 75 -55.57 -38.49 30.60
C TYR A 75 -54.58 -38.40 31.76
N ASN A 76 -55.07 -38.49 33.00
CA ASN A 76 -54.21 -38.45 34.18
C ASN A 76 -53.20 -39.60 34.22
N LYS A 77 -53.58 -40.77 33.69
CA LYS A 77 -52.66 -41.91 33.55
C LYS A 77 -51.50 -41.61 32.60
N VAL A 78 -51.77 -40.98 31.46
CA VAL A 78 -50.73 -40.59 30.48
C VAL A 78 -49.91 -39.41 31.00
N HIS A 79 -50.54 -38.39 31.57
CA HIS A 79 -49.84 -37.22 32.10
C HIS A 79 -48.85 -37.55 33.23
N LYS A 80 -49.07 -38.65 33.96
CA LYS A 80 -48.16 -39.15 35.01
C LYS A 80 -47.09 -40.14 34.49
N ASP A 81 -47.11 -40.50 33.21
CA ASP A 81 -46.15 -41.43 32.62
C ASP A 81 -44.94 -40.67 32.06
N ASP A 82 -43.74 -40.99 32.53
CA ASP A 82 -42.51 -40.34 32.07
C ASP A 82 -42.14 -40.67 30.61
N LYS A 83 -42.71 -41.75 30.05
CA LYS A 83 -42.37 -42.23 28.70
C LYS A 83 -43.35 -41.77 27.64
N THR A 84 -44.58 -41.43 28.02
CA THR A 84 -45.60 -40.98 27.08
C THR A 84 -46.04 -39.57 27.42
N HIS A 85 -46.03 -38.70 26.42
CA HIS A 85 -46.46 -37.31 26.58
C HIS A 85 -47.92 -37.20 26.16
N GLU A 86 -48.71 -36.55 27.00
CA GLU A 86 -50.15 -36.34 26.85
C GLU A 86 -50.50 -35.48 25.63
N GLN A 87 -49.56 -34.65 25.20
CA GLN A 87 -49.72 -33.77 24.05
C GLN A 87 -48.40 -33.43 23.41
N ARG A 88 -48.50 -32.83 22.23
CA ARG A 88 -47.40 -32.23 21.50
C ARG A 88 -47.85 -30.93 20.87
N GLU A 89 -46.91 -30.00 20.77
CA GLU A 89 -47.07 -28.76 20.02
C GLU A 89 -46.15 -28.78 18.80
N LEU A 90 -46.68 -28.35 17.66
CA LEU A 90 -45.94 -28.04 16.45
C LEU A 90 -46.11 -26.56 16.13
N VAL A 91 -45.00 -25.83 16.05
CA VAL A 91 -44.97 -24.45 15.56
C VAL A 91 -44.42 -24.44 14.15
N VAL A 92 -45.19 -23.88 13.22
CA VAL A 92 -44.87 -23.82 11.79
C VAL A 92 -44.76 -22.36 11.37
N ALA A 93 -43.66 -21.99 10.72
CA ALA A 93 -43.46 -20.63 10.22
C ALA A 93 -42.74 -20.63 8.87
N ILE A 94 -43.03 -19.62 8.05
CA ILE A 94 -42.34 -19.34 6.79
C ILE A 94 -41.45 -18.11 7.03
N GLY A 95 -40.15 -18.33 7.19
CA GLY A 95 -39.16 -17.28 7.45
C GLY A 95 -38.56 -16.69 6.18
N GLU A 96 -37.92 -15.54 6.33
CA GLU A 96 -37.13 -14.88 5.30
C GLU A 96 -35.89 -14.23 5.92
N GLY A 97 -34.85 -13.96 5.13
CA GLY A 97 -33.59 -13.40 5.65
C GLY A 97 -33.70 -11.98 6.22
N LYS A 98 -34.77 -11.25 5.89
CA LYS A 98 -35.17 -9.95 6.46
C LYS A 98 -36.69 -9.93 6.46
N ASP A 99 -37.35 -9.90 7.62
CA ASP A 99 -38.82 -9.84 7.74
C ASP A 99 -39.36 -8.61 6.98
N ASP A 100 -39.74 -8.82 5.72
CA ASP A 100 -40.25 -7.81 4.80
C ASP A 100 -41.78 -7.83 4.91
N PRO A 101 -42.41 -6.71 5.34
CA PRO A 101 -43.87 -6.62 5.44
C PRO A 101 -44.60 -7.02 4.15
N LYS A 102 -43.94 -6.90 2.99
CA LYS A 102 -44.50 -7.20 1.67
C LYS A 102 -45.09 -8.62 1.56
N TYR A 103 -44.44 -9.63 2.15
CA TYR A 103 -44.87 -11.03 1.99
C TYR A 103 -45.73 -11.55 3.15
N ARG A 104 -46.00 -10.71 4.15
CA ARG A 104 -46.75 -11.10 5.36
C ARG A 104 -48.11 -11.73 5.04
N VAL A 105 -48.90 -11.07 4.19
CA VAL A 105 -50.24 -11.53 3.79
C VAL A 105 -50.17 -12.89 3.07
N ALA A 106 -49.20 -13.04 2.15
CA ALA A 106 -49.02 -14.30 1.42
C ALA A 106 -48.59 -15.46 2.34
N LYS A 107 -47.69 -15.21 3.31
CA LYS A 107 -47.31 -16.20 4.32
C LYS A 107 -48.49 -16.62 5.18
N LYS A 108 -49.32 -15.65 5.60
CA LYS A 108 -50.55 -15.90 6.38
C LYS A 108 -51.50 -16.82 5.60
N GLU A 109 -51.76 -16.53 4.32
CA GLU A 109 -52.62 -17.36 3.48
C GLU A 109 -52.07 -18.79 3.29
N ALA A 110 -50.77 -18.94 3.03
CA ALA A 110 -50.14 -20.27 2.94
C ALA A 110 -50.26 -21.07 4.26
N LEU A 111 -50.03 -20.43 5.41
CA LEU A 111 -50.18 -21.04 6.73
C LEU A 111 -51.65 -21.40 7.04
N LYS A 112 -52.59 -20.55 6.64
CA LYS A 112 -54.03 -20.82 6.79
C LYS A 112 -54.45 -22.05 5.99
N ARG A 113 -54.05 -22.15 4.71
CA ARG A 113 -54.30 -23.33 3.87
C ARG A 113 -53.66 -24.60 4.44
N TYR A 114 -52.45 -24.45 5.00
CA TYR A 114 -51.76 -25.54 5.67
C TYR A 114 -52.54 -26.02 6.91
N ALA A 115 -53.06 -25.10 7.73
CA ALA A 115 -53.87 -25.38 8.91
C ALA A 115 -55.17 -26.12 8.56
N GLU A 116 -55.90 -25.62 7.56
CA GLU A 116 -57.18 -26.20 7.10
C GLU A 116 -57.02 -27.66 6.63
N ALA A 117 -55.91 -27.99 5.97
CA ALA A 117 -55.63 -29.34 5.47
C ALA A 117 -54.89 -30.25 6.48
N PHE A 118 -54.48 -29.74 7.64
CA PHE A 118 -53.58 -30.47 8.53
C PHE A 118 -54.20 -31.75 9.09
N GLN A 119 -55.44 -31.65 9.59
CA GLN A 119 -56.10 -32.78 10.27
C GLN A 119 -56.42 -33.94 9.32
N GLU A 120 -56.75 -33.64 8.05
CA GLU A 120 -57.03 -34.64 7.02
C GLU A 120 -55.78 -35.44 6.65
N ARG A 121 -54.63 -34.75 6.52
CA ARG A 121 -53.34 -35.40 6.23
C ARG A 121 -52.74 -36.13 7.43
N ASN A 122 -53.16 -35.76 8.65
CA ASN A 122 -52.66 -36.32 9.89
C ASN A 122 -53.81 -36.89 10.76
N PRO A 123 -54.51 -37.95 10.29
CA PRO A 123 -55.71 -38.47 10.95
C PRO A 123 -55.43 -39.04 12.35
N ASN A 124 -54.19 -39.47 12.61
CA ASN A 124 -53.77 -40.03 13.90
C ASN A 124 -53.23 -38.97 14.87
N LEU A 125 -53.23 -37.69 14.48
CA LEU A 125 -52.86 -36.55 15.33
C LEU A 125 -54.12 -35.75 15.64
N ALA A 126 -54.79 -36.07 16.75
CA ALA A 126 -56.04 -35.40 17.11
C ALA A 126 -55.75 -33.98 17.60
N VAL A 127 -56.05 -32.97 16.78
CA VAL A 127 -55.83 -31.56 17.11
C VAL A 127 -56.85 -31.10 18.16
N TYR A 128 -56.37 -30.49 19.23
CA TYR A 128 -57.22 -29.90 20.26
C TYR A 128 -57.09 -28.38 20.34
N ASN A 129 -55.98 -27.80 19.90
CA ASN A 129 -55.81 -26.35 19.80
C ASN A 129 -55.00 -26.00 18.54
N MET A 130 -55.44 -25.02 17.76
CA MET A 130 -54.76 -24.58 16.54
C MET A 130 -54.99 -23.09 16.30
N VAL A 131 -53.90 -22.33 16.32
CA VAL A 131 -53.95 -20.85 16.27
C VAL A 131 -52.84 -20.31 15.37
N LEU A 132 -53.21 -19.45 14.43
CA LEU A 132 -52.26 -18.66 13.63
C LEU A 132 -52.10 -17.29 14.28
N HIS A 133 -50.86 -16.97 14.66
CA HIS A 133 -50.45 -15.67 15.17
C HIS A 133 -49.97 -14.79 14.02
N ASP A 134 -50.60 -13.63 13.85
CA ASP A 134 -50.22 -12.56 12.91
C ASP A 134 -49.98 -11.23 13.63
N ASP A 135 -49.85 -11.27 14.95
CA ASP A 135 -49.56 -10.14 15.84
C ASP A 135 -48.07 -10.04 16.22
N GLU A 136 -47.26 -11.06 15.95
CA GLU A 136 -45.82 -11.06 16.23
C GLU A 136 -44.97 -10.65 15.00
N ALA A 137 -43.64 -10.74 15.12
CA ALA A 137 -42.70 -10.33 14.06
C ALA A 137 -42.99 -11.02 12.72
N ASN A 138 -43.16 -12.34 12.71
CA ASN A 138 -43.47 -13.13 11.52
C ASN A 138 -44.72 -14.01 11.78
N PRO A 139 -45.67 -14.12 10.82
CA PRO A 139 -46.82 -14.99 10.98
C PRO A 139 -46.39 -16.45 11.19
N HIS A 140 -46.99 -17.10 12.17
CA HIS A 140 -46.68 -18.49 12.50
C HIS A 140 -47.89 -19.21 13.08
N LEU A 141 -47.92 -20.53 12.92
CA LEU A 141 -49.05 -21.40 13.29
C LEU A 141 -48.64 -22.33 14.43
N HIS A 142 -49.40 -22.30 15.52
CA HIS A 142 -49.34 -23.26 16.61
C HIS A 142 -50.37 -24.37 16.39
N ILE A 143 -49.94 -25.62 16.48
CA ILE A 143 -50.81 -26.80 16.39
C ILE A 143 -50.53 -27.70 17.60
N ASN A 144 -51.49 -27.79 18.52
CA ASN A 144 -51.44 -28.69 19.65
C ASN A 144 -52.32 -29.91 19.39
N TYR A 145 -51.74 -31.11 19.52
CA TYR A 145 -52.40 -32.37 19.18
C TYR A 145 -52.02 -33.52 20.11
N VAL A 146 -52.87 -34.55 20.12
CA VAL A 146 -52.69 -35.80 20.84
C VAL A 146 -52.43 -36.93 19.83
N PRO A 147 -51.20 -37.48 19.76
CA PRO A 147 -50.90 -38.58 18.84
C PRO A 147 -51.52 -39.88 19.34
N ASN A 148 -52.28 -40.57 18.50
CA ASN A 148 -52.99 -41.77 18.88
C ASN A 148 -52.91 -42.89 17.83
N PHE A 149 -53.00 -44.14 18.29
CA PHE A 149 -52.88 -45.32 17.43
C PHE A 149 -53.70 -46.48 17.98
N GLU A 150 -54.05 -47.42 17.09
CA GLU A 150 -54.73 -48.65 17.45
C GLU A 150 -53.74 -49.76 17.84
N SER A 151 -54.02 -50.47 18.93
CA SER A 151 -53.16 -51.50 19.50
C SER A 151 -53.89 -52.84 19.60
N SER A 152 -53.22 -53.91 19.18
CA SER A 152 -53.72 -55.28 19.35
C SER A 152 -53.47 -55.87 20.75
N ARG A 153 -52.72 -55.16 21.61
CA ARG A 153 -52.38 -55.59 22.97
C ARG A 153 -52.85 -54.57 24.02
N GLY A 154 -53.56 -55.05 25.03
CA GLY A 154 -54.04 -54.23 26.15
C GLY A 154 -55.17 -53.29 25.72
N LEU A 155 -55.02 -51.99 26.03
CA LEU A 155 -55.96 -50.95 25.59
C LEU A 155 -55.90 -50.80 24.06
N THR A 156 -57.06 -50.86 23.39
CA THR A 156 -57.14 -50.94 21.92
C THR A 156 -56.82 -49.63 21.21
N ARG A 157 -56.92 -48.48 21.89
CA ARG A 157 -56.48 -47.18 21.37
C ARG A 157 -55.61 -46.49 22.39
N ARG A 158 -54.42 -46.03 21.99
CA ARG A 158 -53.38 -45.56 22.91
C ARG A 158 -52.70 -44.30 22.39
N VAL A 159 -52.12 -43.53 23.31
CA VAL A 159 -51.25 -42.40 22.98
C VAL A 159 -49.88 -42.91 22.52
N GLY A 160 -49.37 -42.41 21.40
CA GLY A 160 -48.02 -42.74 20.93
C GLY A 160 -47.69 -42.18 19.55
N MET A 161 -46.64 -41.34 19.47
CA MET A 161 -46.25 -40.64 18.24
C MET A 161 -45.79 -41.59 17.13
N ASP A 162 -44.81 -42.46 17.40
CA ASP A 162 -44.21 -43.30 16.36
C ASP A 162 -45.25 -44.23 15.73
N ARG A 163 -46.12 -44.82 16.56
CA ARG A 163 -47.20 -45.69 16.06
C ARG A 163 -48.29 -44.92 15.33
N ALA A 164 -48.63 -43.71 15.78
CA ALA A 164 -49.56 -42.83 15.09
C ALA A 164 -49.07 -42.53 13.67
N LEU A 165 -47.81 -42.14 13.53
CA LEU A 165 -47.19 -41.85 12.23
C LEU A 165 -47.09 -43.10 11.33
N GLN A 166 -46.75 -44.25 11.89
CA GLN A 166 -46.70 -45.52 11.13
C GLN A 166 -48.08 -45.93 10.60
N GLN A 167 -49.15 -45.77 11.40
CA GLN A 167 -50.50 -46.15 10.99
C GLN A 167 -51.11 -45.22 9.94
N GLN A 168 -50.68 -43.95 9.90
CA GLN A 168 -51.04 -43.03 8.81
C GLN A 168 -50.11 -43.15 7.58
N GLY A 169 -49.24 -44.16 7.53
CA GLY A 169 -48.45 -44.50 6.32
C GLY A 169 -47.05 -43.88 6.24
N VAL A 170 -46.52 -43.28 7.32
CA VAL A 170 -45.14 -42.77 7.31
C VAL A 170 -44.15 -43.92 7.49
N GLU A 171 -43.19 -44.04 6.57
CA GLU A 171 -42.17 -45.08 6.62
C GLU A 171 -41.03 -44.77 7.59
N GLY A 172 -40.51 -45.81 8.25
CA GLY A 172 -39.31 -45.74 9.09
C GLY A 172 -39.54 -46.01 10.57
N THR A 173 -38.50 -45.78 11.38
CA THR A 173 -38.52 -45.98 12.83
C THR A 173 -37.73 -44.88 13.56
N GLY A 174 -38.15 -44.55 14.79
CA GLY A 174 -37.49 -43.60 15.67
C GLY A 174 -37.24 -42.24 15.01
N ARG A 175 -35.99 -41.75 15.04
CA ARG A 175 -35.62 -40.44 14.48
C ARG A 175 -35.87 -40.33 12.96
N LYS A 176 -35.72 -41.41 12.21
CA LYS A 176 -35.96 -41.41 10.75
C LYS A 176 -37.43 -41.22 10.42
N LEU A 177 -38.32 -41.86 11.19
CA LEU A 177 -39.77 -41.73 11.04
C LEU A 177 -40.24 -40.27 11.20
N ILE A 178 -39.79 -39.61 12.27
CA ILE A 178 -40.09 -38.20 12.52
C ILE A 178 -39.48 -37.30 11.43
N GLY A 179 -38.29 -37.66 10.94
CA GLY A 179 -37.63 -36.98 9.81
C GLY A 179 -38.46 -37.03 8.53
N HIS A 180 -38.87 -38.22 8.09
CA HIS A 180 -39.69 -38.40 6.89
C HIS A 180 -41.04 -37.70 7.01
N TRP A 181 -41.70 -37.80 8.17
CA TRP A 181 -42.95 -37.05 8.39
C TRP A 181 -42.73 -35.54 8.26
N ARG A 182 -41.66 -34.98 8.86
CA ARG A 182 -41.32 -33.56 8.69
C ARG A 182 -41.02 -33.21 7.25
N GLU A 183 -40.39 -34.08 6.47
CA GLU A 183 -40.14 -33.85 5.05
C GLU A 183 -41.44 -33.76 4.26
N LEU A 184 -42.41 -34.65 4.51
CA LEU A 184 -43.74 -34.59 3.90
C LEU A 184 -44.49 -33.30 4.28
N GLU A 185 -44.49 -32.95 5.57
CA GLU A 185 -45.10 -31.71 6.04
C GLU A 185 -44.43 -30.47 5.43
N THR A 186 -43.10 -30.47 5.34
CA THR A 186 -42.32 -29.39 4.74
C THR A 186 -42.60 -29.26 3.25
N ALA A 187 -42.68 -30.35 2.52
CA ALA A 187 -42.98 -30.34 1.09
C ALA A 187 -44.37 -29.75 0.81
N TYR A 188 -45.37 -30.09 1.64
CA TYR A 188 -46.72 -29.57 1.47
C TYR A 188 -46.81 -28.06 1.74
N ILE A 189 -46.23 -27.57 2.83
CA ILE A 189 -46.21 -26.11 3.08
C ILE A 189 -45.31 -25.36 2.08
N GLU A 190 -44.24 -26.00 1.57
CA GLU A 190 -43.42 -25.43 0.50
C GLU A 190 -44.22 -25.24 -0.79
N GLN A 191 -45.08 -26.20 -1.14
CA GLN A 191 -45.99 -26.07 -2.27
C GLN A 191 -46.95 -24.87 -2.08
N LEU A 192 -47.61 -24.79 -0.93
CA LEU A 192 -48.52 -23.68 -0.61
C LEU A 192 -47.79 -22.32 -0.61
N ALA A 193 -46.55 -22.28 -0.10
CA ALA A 193 -45.74 -21.08 -0.14
C ALA A 193 -45.45 -20.63 -1.60
N LYS A 194 -45.16 -21.57 -2.51
CA LYS A 194 -44.94 -21.26 -3.94
C LYS A 194 -46.20 -20.75 -4.64
N GLU A 195 -47.38 -21.21 -4.22
CA GLU A 195 -48.66 -20.75 -4.78
C GLU A 195 -48.98 -19.30 -4.38
N HIS A 196 -48.63 -18.89 -3.17
CA HIS A 196 -48.95 -17.57 -2.63
C HIS A 196 -47.81 -16.54 -2.69
N ILE A 197 -46.55 -16.97 -2.74
CA ILE A 197 -45.36 -16.11 -2.71
C ILE A 197 -44.63 -16.19 -4.06
N PRO A 198 -44.62 -15.10 -4.86
CA PRO A 198 -43.94 -15.09 -6.16
C PRO A 198 -42.45 -15.39 -6.04
N ASN A 199 -41.95 -16.26 -6.91
CA ASN A 199 -40.54 -16.68 -6.99
C ASN A 199 -40.00 -17.24 -5.66
N PHE A 200 -40.82 -17.94 -4.87
CA PHE A 200 -40.38 -18.58 -3.63
C PHE A 200 -39.41 -19.72 -3.91
N GLU A 201 -38.21 -19.62 -3.36
CA GLU A 201 -37.21 -20.70 -3.34
C GLU A 201 -36.85 -21.01 -1.89
N ARG A 202 -36.89 -22.30 -1.54
CA ARG A 202 -36.57 -22.74 -0.18
C ARG A 202 -35.05 -22.78 0.03
N ALA A 203 -34.57 -21.98 0.97
CA ALA A 203 -33.22 -22.05 1.49
C ALA A 203 -33.12 -23.21 2.51
N ASN A 204 -32.20 -24.15 2.29
CA ASN A 204 -31.90 -25.15 3.30
C ASN A 204 -30.92 -24.57 4.34
N VAL A 205 -31.48 -23.94 5.38
CA VAL A 205 -30.70 -23.30 6.46
C VAL A 205 -30.13 -24.30 7.49
N GLY A 206 -30.41 -25.60 7.33
CA GLY A 206 -29.94 -26.65 8.22
C GLY A 206 -30.71 -26.75 9.55
N SER A 207 -30.48 -27.84 10.27
CA SER A 207 -31.09 -28.11 11.58
C SER A 207 -30.25 -27.45 12.69
N HIS A 208 -30.60 -26.24 13.12
CA HIS A 208 -29.98 -25.63 14.30
C HIS A 208 -30.52 -26.27 15.59
N LYS A 209 -29.69 -26.36 16.65
CA LYS A 209 -30.20 -26.68 18.00
C LYS A 209 -31.27 -25.64 18.35
N TYR A 210 -32.44 -26.09 18.81
CA TYR A 210 -33.50 -25.20 19.29
C TYR A 210 -32.95 -24.22 20.32
N MET A 211 -32.99 -22.93 20.00
CA MET A 211 -32.65 -21.84 20.91
C MET A 211 -33.94 -21.20 21.39
N LYS A 212 -34.03 -20.91 22.69
CA LYS A 212 -35.16 -20.12 23.20
C LYS A 212 -35.13 -18.73 22.55
N VAL A 213 -36.29 -18.12 22.32
CA VAL A 213 -36.43 -16.80 21.65
C VAL A 213 -35.45 -15.75 22.20
N ARG A 214 -35.29 -15.68 23.53
CA ARG A 214 -34.34 -14.77 24.18
C ARG A 214 -32.89 -15.02 23.75
N GLN A 215 -32.46 -16.28 23.72
CA GLN A 215 -31.09 -16.67 23.32
C GLN A 215 -30.83 -16.35 21.84
N TYR A 216 -31.84 -16.48 20.98
CA TYR A 216 -31.73 -16.10 19.57
C TYR A 216 -31.52 -14.58 19.42
N LYS A 217 -32.23 -13.75 20.20
CA LYS A 217 -32.02 -12.30 20.20
C LYS A 217 -30.60 -11.91 20.60
N GLU A 218 -30.08 -12.49 21.69
CA GLU A 218 -28.71 -12.27 22.17
C GLU A 218 -27.67 -12.69 21.10
N TYR A 219 -27.91 -13.82 20.42
CA TYR A 219 -27.05 -14.27 19.32
C TYR A 219 -27.09 -13.33 18.11
N ALA A 220 -28.27 -12.87 17.70
CA ALA A 220 -28.43 -11.97 16.56
C ALA A 220 -27.75 -10.62 16.80
N GLU A 221 -27.84 -10.09 18.02
CA GLU A 221 -27.14 -8.86 18.43
C GLU A 221 -25.62 -9.04 18.38
N THR A 222 -25.11 -10.12 18.95
CA THR A 222 -23.67 -10.45 18.92
C THR A 222 -23.16 -10.58 17.48
N LYS A 223 -23.95 -11.24 16.62
CA LYS A 223 -23.62 -11.40 15.20
C LYS A 223 -23.53 -10.05 14.49
N SER A 224 -24.48 -9.15 14.74
CA SER A 224 -24.48 -7.81 14.15
C SER A 224 -23.26 -6.99 14.57
N ILE A 225 -22.84 -7.09 15.84
CA ILE A 225 -21.62 -6.41 16.32
C ILE A 225 -20.38 -6.93 15.57
N VAL A 226 -20.26 -8.24 15.40
CA VAL A 226 -19.14 -8.85 14.68
C VAL A 226 -19.15 -8.46 13.19
N GLU A 227 -20.31 -8.46 12.54
CA GLU A 227 -20.46 -8.04 11.15
C GLU A 227 -20.01 -6.58 10.95
N ASN A 228 -20.40 -5.68 11.86
CA ASN A 228 -19.95 -4.27 11.83
C ASN A 228 -18.43 -4.15 12.00
N GLN A 229 -17.82 -4.92 12.91
CA GLN A 229 -16.36 -4.92 13.11
C GLN A 229 -15.62 -5.45 11.88
N VAL A 230 -16.14 -6.46 11.20
CA VAL A 230 -15.58 -6.98 9.95
C VAL A 230 -15.61 -5.91 8.86
N GLN A 231 -16.74 -5.24 8.70
CA GLN A 231 -16.90 -4.16 7.71
C GLN A 231 -15.95 -2.98 7.98
N GLU A 232 -15.76 -2.60 9.25
CA GLU A 232 -14.77 -1.60 9.65
C GLU A 232 -13.33 -2.02 9.27
N LYS A 233 -12.98 -3.30 9.49
CA LYS A 233 -11.66 -3.82 9.12
C LYS A 233 -11.46 -3.90 7.60
N GLU A 234 -12.49 -4.24 6.84
CA GLU A 234 -12.43 -4.22 5.37
C GLU A 234 -12.17 -2.82 4.81
N THR A 235 -12.86 -1.80 5.34
CA THR A 235 -12.61 -0.40 4.92
C THR A 235 -11.20 0.09 5.28
N GLN A 236 -10.67 -0.31 6.44
CA GLN A 236 -9.27 -0.04 6.82
C GLN A 236 -8.29 -0.71 5.86
N LEU A 237 -8.54 -1.96 5.44
CA LEU A 237 -7.71 -2.67 4.47
C LEU A 237 -7.72 -2.00 3.10
N GLN A 238 -8.89 -1.58 2.60
CA GLN A 238 -9.00 -0.83 1.34
C GLN A 238 -8.20 0.48 1.36
N THR A 239 -8.21 1.17 2.50
CA THR A 239 -7.42 2.40 2.68
C THR A 239 -5.92 2.12 2.63
N ILE A 240 -5.47 1.05 3.28
CA ILE A 240 -4.06 0.62 3.23
C ILE A 240 -3.66 0.27 1.80
N ASP A 241 -4.50 -0.47 1.07
CA ASP A 241 -4.24 -0.89 -0.31
C ASP A 241 -4.11 0.31 -1.26
N TYR A 242 -4.97 1.31 -1.09
CA TYR A 242 -4.87 2.60 -1.80
C TYR A 242 -3.54 3.32 -1.52
N HIS A 243 -3.12 3.39 -0.25
CA HIS A 243 -1.84 3.98 0.12
C HIS A 243 -0.64 3.20 -0.43
N LEU A 244 -0.72 1.87 -0.44
CA LEU A 244 0.33 1.01 -0.95
C LEU A 244 0.56 1.25 -2.44
N LYS A 245 -0.53 1.30 -3.22
CA LYS A 245 -0.48 1.60 -4.66
C LYS A 245 0.15 2.97 -4.96
N ASN A 246 -0.23 4.01 -4.21
CA ASN A 246 0.35 5.34 -4.35
C ASN A 246 1.87 5.37 -4.01
N VAL A 247 2.31 4.56 -3.03
CA VAL A 247 3.73 4.42 -2.71
C VAL A 247 4.48 3.69 -3.83
N GLU A 248 3.88 2.67 -4.45
CA GLU A 248 4.45 1.97 -5.61
C GLU A 248 4.63 2.92 -6.79
N GLU A 249 3.60 3.68 -7.17
CA GLU A 249 3.66 4.69 -8.25
C GLU A 249 4.78 5.71 -8.02
N LYS A 250 4.86 6.30 -6.81
CA LYS A 250 5.94 7.24 -6.45
C LYS A 250 7.33 6.60 -6.47
N THR A 251 7.42 5.31 -6.16
CA THR A 251 8.70 4.58 -6.19
C THR A 251 9.18 4.38 -7.63
N GLU A 252 8.27 4.13 -8.57
CA GLU A 252 8.58 4.05 -10.00
C GLU A 252 9.01 5.41 -10.55
N GLU A 253 8.31 6.50 -10.22
CA GLU A 253 8.69 7.87 -10.59
C GLU A 253 10.11 8.21 -10.10
N LEU A 254 10.42 7.88 -8.83
CA LEU A 254 11.75 8.06 -8.26
C LEU A 254 12.83 7.23 -8.97
N GLN A 255 12.51 6.01 -9.41
CA GLN A 255 13.45 5.21 -10.20
C GLN A 255 13.73 5.82 -11.56
N VAL A 256 12.72 6.38 -12.24
CA VAL A 256 12.89 7.06 -13.53
C VAL A 256 13.75 8.31 -13.35
N ALA A 257 13.42 9.15 -12.37
CA ALA A 257 14.19 10.36 -12.06
C ALA A 257 15.66 10.03 -11.71
N LYS A 258 15.88 8.98 -10.92
CA LYS A 258 17.23 8.50 -10.60
C LYS A 258 18.02 8.12 -11.86
N LYS A 259 17.43 7.36 -12.78
CA LYS A 259 18.11 6.97 -14.03
C LYS A 259 18.45 8.17 -14.91
N SER A 260 17.56 9.15 -15.01
CA SER A 260 17.83 10.40 -15.73
C SER A 260 19.03 11.13 -15.13
N LEU A 261 19.02 11.32 -13.81
CA LEU A 261 20.10 12.02 -13.10
C LEU A 261 21.44 11.28 -13.23
N GLU A 262 21.44 9.95 -13.18
CA GLU A 262 22.64 9.13 -13.42
C GLU A 262 23.20 9.34 -14.83
N SER A 263 22.35 9.50 -15.86
CA SER A 263 22.77 9.82 -17.22
C SER A 263 23.36 11.23 -17.32
N ASP A 264 22.67 12.23 -16.77
CA ASP A 264 23.11 13.64 -16.82
C ASP A 264 24.48 13.81 -16.14
N VAL A 265 24.70 13.11 -15.02
CA VAL A 265 25.99 13.09 -14.32
C VAL A 265 27.07 12.47 -15.21
N VAL A 266 26.80 11.34 -15.86
CA VAL A 266 27.77 10.69 -16.76
C VAL A 266 28.16 11.60 -17.91
N ASP A 267 27.21 12.29 -18.53
CA ASP A 267 27.50 13.18 -19.65
C ASP A 267 28.25 14.44 -19.20
N SER A 268 27.88 15.02 -18.05
CA SER A 268 28.63 16.13 -17.43
C SER A 268 30.08 15.73 -17.11
N TYR A 269 30.32 14.50 -16.65
CA TYR A 269 31.68 14.01 -16.40
C TYR A 269 32.50 13.85 -17.69
N LYS A 270 31.89 13.43 -18.80
CA LYS A 270 32.58 13.37 -20.10
C LYS A 270 32.98 14.76 -20.59
N GLU A 271 32.07 15.72 -20.52
CA GLU A 271 32.35 17.12 -20.91
C GLU A 271 33.46 17.72 -20.04
N LEU A 272 33.41 17.51 -18.73
CA LEU A 272 34.43 17.98 -17.80
C LEU A 272 35.82 17.40 -18.14
N GLU A 273 35.89 16.13 -18.52
CA GLU A 273 37.15 15.48 -18.88
C GLU A 273 37.75 16.06 -20.18
N LEU A 274 36.91 16.33 -21.19
CA LEU A 274 37.33 17.01 -22.42
C LEU A 274 37.86 18.43 -22.13
N VAL A 275 37.14 19.20 -21.31
CA VAL A 275 37.57 20.56 -20.92
C VAL A 275 38.88 20.52 -20.14
N LYS A 276 39.07 19.55 -19.24
CA LYS A 276 40.34 19.39 -18.50
C LYS A 276 41.51 19.15 -19.45
N GLN A 277 41.37 18.23 -20.40
CA GLN A 277 42.43 17.93 -21.38
C GLN A 277 42.79 19.17 -22.21
N GLN A 278 41.78 19.94 -22.64
CA GLN A 278 42.01 21.18 -23.37
C GLN A 278 42.75 22.22 -22.52
N VAL A 279 42.31 22.43 -21.27
CA VAL A 279 42.96 23.37 -20.35
C VAL A 279 44.39 22.96 -20.03
N GLU A 280 44.68 21.68 -19.86
CA GLU A 280 46.04 21.18 -19.66
C GLU A 280 46.93 21.46 -20.88
N SER A 281 46.46 21.14 -22.09
CA SER A 281 47.18 21.42 -23.32
C SER A 281 47.45 22.92 -23.54
N GLU A 282 46.45 23.77 -23.28
CA GLU A 282 46.59 25.22 -23.41
C GLU A 282 47.52 25.79 -22.32
N SER A 283 47.47 25.26 -21.10
CA SER A 283 48.37 25.67 -20.01
C SER A 283 49.84 25.34 -20.33
N GLU A 284 50.12 24.19 -20.93
CA GLU A 284 51.48 23.82 -21.37
C GLU A 284 52.00 24.77 -22.45
N LYS A 285 51.17 25.08 -23.45
CA LYS A 285 51.51 26.06 -24.50
C LYS A 285 51.79 27.43 -23.90
N LEU A 286 50.96 27.87 -22.95
CA LEU A 286 51.11 29.16 -22.29
C LEU A 286 52.41 29.21 -21.48
N GLN A 287 52.78 28.13 -20.80
CA GLN A 287 54.03 28.04 -20.05
C GLN A 287 55.26 28.19 -20.97
N LEU A 288 55.25 27.55 -22.14
CA LEU A 288 56.31 27.68 -23.14
C LEU A 288 56.41 29.12 -23.68
N ILE A 289 55.27 29.73 -23.98
CA ILE A 289 55.20 31.13 -24.45
C ILE A 289 55.76 32.07 -23.37
N CYS A 290 55.38 31.89 -22.10
CA CYS A 290 55.90 32.70 -20.99
C CYS A 290 57.42 32.56 -20.84
N GLN A 291 57.97 31.35 -20.92
CA GLN A 291 59.42 31.13 -20.84
C GLN A 291 60.17 31.87 -21.96
N ARG A 292 59.68 31.73 -23.21
CA ARG A 292 60.27 32.40 -24.37
C ARG A 292 60.14 33.93 -24.28
N HIS A 293 59.02 34.43 -23.76
CA HIS A 293 58.83 35.86 -23.54
C HIS A 293 59.85 36.42 -22.53
N VAL A 294 60.07 35.75 -21.40
CA VAL A 294 61.06 36.17 -20.40
C VAL A 294 62.48 36.19 -20.99
N GLU A 295 62.84 35.21 -21.81
CA GLU A 295 64.13 35.17 -22.49
C GLU A 295 64.31 36.32 -23.48
N LEU A 296 63.30 36.56 -24.32
CA LEU A 296 63.29 37.66 -25.29
C LEU A 296 63.33 39.03 -24.60
N GLU A 297 62.56 39.23 -23.52
CA GLU A 297 62.56 40.50 -22.77
C GLU A 297 63.94 40.78 -22.16
N LYS A 298 64.63 39.76 -21.64
CA LYS A 298 66.01 39.89 -21.16
C LYS A 298 66.97 40.29 -22.29
N ARG A 299 66.88 39.66 -23.45
CA ARG A 299 67.71 40.01 -24.62
C ARG A 299 67.46 41.43 -25.11
N VAL A 300 66.19 41.83 -25.22
CA VAL A 300 65.81 43.18 -25.61
C VAL A 300 66.35 44.21 -24.61
N LYS A 301 66.18 43.99 -23.31
CA LYS A 301 66.75 44.90 -22.28
C LYS A 301 68.27 45.00 -22.35
N GLN A 302 68.96 43.90 -22.60
CA GLN A 302 70.42 43.89 -22.75
C GLN A 302 70.87 44.69 -23.98
N MET A 303 70.31 44.39 -25.16
CA MET A 303 70.62 45.12 -26.39
C MET A 303 70.28 46.61 -26.28
N GLN A 304 69.15 46.92 -25.65
CA GLN A 304 68.73 48.30 -25.39
C GLN A 304 69.77 49.04 -24.55
N LYS A 305 70.28 48.42 -23.48
CA LYS A 305 71.32 49.00 -22.63
C LYS A 305 72.64 49.21 -23.37
N GLU A 306 73.05 48.26 -24.20
CA GLU A 306 74.26 48.37 -25.04
C GLU A 306 74.12 49.51 -26.06
N LEU A 307 72.95 49.63 -26.68
CA LEU A 307 72.68 50.64 -27.69
C LEU A 307 72.56 52.04 -27.09
N ASP A 308 71.88 52.19 -25.94
CA ASP A 308 71.82 53.45 -25.20
C ASP A 308 73.24 53.90 -24.78
N SER A 309 74.05 52.99 -24.22
CA SER A 309 75.44 53.27 -23.84
C SER A 309 76.34 53.66 -25.02
N ALA A 310 76.13 53.07 -26.20
CA ALA A 310 76.86 53.44 -27.42
C ALA A 310 76.40 54.79 -27.96
N THR A 311 75.10 55.07 -27.89
CA THR A 311 74.46 56.30 -28.38
C THR A 311 74.84 57.53 -27.55
N ASP A 312 75.08 57.36 -26.24
CA ASP A 312 75.56 58.40 -25.34
C ASP A 312 76.97 58.91 -25.70
N GLN A 313 77.80 58.06 -26.32
CA GLN A 313 79.15 58.41 -26.76
C GLN A 313 79.18 59.10 -28.13
N VAL A 314 78.04 59.13 -28.84
CA VAL A 314 77.92 59.71 -30.18
C VAL A 314 77.41 61.16 -30.09
N PRO A 315 78.06 62.11 -30.79
CA PRO A 315 77.58 63.50 -30.86
C PRO A 315 76.13 63.63 -31.34
N ASN A 316 75.43 64.70 -30.95
CA ASN A 316 74.04 64.93 -31.38
C ASN A 316 73.93 65.46 -32.82
N GLU A 317 75.00 66.07 -33.33
CA GLU A 317 75.08 66.67 -34.66
C GLU A 317 76.35 66.19 -35.38
N ALA A 318 76.35 66.28 -36.71
CA ALA A 318 77.50 65.93 -37.52
C ALA A 318 78.70 66.80 -37.13
N VAL A 319 79.79 66.19 -36.70
CA VAL A 319 80.97 66.92 -36.22
C VAL A 319 81.96 67.09 -37.36
N ILE A 320 82.44 68.32 -37.56
CA ILE A 320 83.64 68.58 -38.36
C ILE A 320 84.83 68.35 -37.43
N ILE A 321 85.48 67.19 -37.54
CA ILE A 321 86.66 66.87 -36.73
C ILE A 321 87.80 67.81 -37.18
N PRO A 322 88.46 68.59 -36.33
CA PRO A 322 89.56 69.44 -36.81
C PRO A 322 90.77 68.59 -37.26
N PHE A 323 91.35 68.89 -38.42
CA PHE A 323 92.57 68.22 -38.91
C PHE A 323 93.75 68.54 -37.99
N LEU A 324 94.18 67.56 -37.17
CA LEU A 324 95.38 67.69 -36.35
C LEU A 324 96.62 67.55 -37.25
N ARG A 325 97.59 68.47 -37.17
CA ARG A 325 98.86 68.46 -37.94
C ARG A 325 99.99 67.81 -37.15
N LYS A 326 100.91 67.11 -37.84
CA LYS A 326 102.02 66.39 -37.18
C LYS A 326 102.80 67.40 -36.38
N GLU A 327 103.03 67.10 -35.11
CA GLU A 327 103.84 67.95 -34.26
C GLU A 327 105.29 67.88 -34.77
N VAL A 328 105.74 68.99 -35.34
CA VAL A 328 107.09 69.18 -35.83
C VAL A 328 107.84 69.98 -34.78
N VAL A 329 108.79 69.36 -34.09
CA VAL A 329 109.73 70.08 -33.25
C VAL A 329 110.85 70.60 -34.16
N VAL A 330 111.02 71.92 -34.18
CA VAL A 330 112.10 72.57 -34.92
C VAL A 330 113.26 72.78 -33.94
N GLU A 331 114.32 71.98 -34.07
CA GLU A 331 115.58 72.26 -33.38
C GLU A 331 116.46 73.13 -34.28
N VAL A 332 116.85 74.30 -33.79
CA VAL A 332 117.75 75.23 -34.50
C VAL A 332 119.13 75.13 -33.87
N GLN A 333 120.15 74.80 -34.66
CA GLN A 333 121.56 74.88 -34.26
C GLN A 333 122.21 76.11 -34.93
N ASP A 334 122.61 77.10 -34.14
CA ASP A 334 123.34 78.26 -34.64
C ASP A 334 124.80 77.92 -34.94
N LYS A 335 125.25 78.22 -36.17
CA LYS A 335 126.65 78.08 -36.62
C LYS A 335 127.33 79.45 -36.68
N MET A 336 128.58 79.53 -36.24
CA MET A 336 129.34 80.80 -36.17
C MET A 336 129.60 81.49 -37.52
N PHE A 337 129.45 80.79 -38.66
CA PHE A 337 129.48 81.42 -39.99
C PHE A 337 128.55 80.67 -40.96
N GLY A 338 127.59 81.38 -41.57
CA GLY A 338 126.55 80.84 -42.48
C GLY A 338 125.18 80.61 -41.81
N LYS A 339 124.08 80.53 -42.60
CA LYS A 339 122.69 80.40 -42.09
C LYS A 339 122.55 79.16 -41.18
N ALA A 340 121.83 79.33 -40.06
CA ALA A 340 121.59 78.30 -39.04
C ALA A 340 121.03 76.99 -39.63
N GLU A 341 121.45 75.86 -39.04
CA GLU A 341 121.00 74.53 -39.45
C GLU A 341 119.70 74.18 -38.74
N ILE A 342 118.61 74.09 -39.51
CA ILE A 342 117.27 73.82 -39.00
C ILE A 342 117.01 72.32 -39.11
N THR A 343 116.96 71.61 -37.98
CA THR A 343 116.65 70.18 -37.93
C THR A 343 115.19 69.99 -37.50
N LYS A 344 114.32 69.58 -38.43
CA LYS A 344 112.91 69.26 -38.13
C LYS A 344 112.81 67.83 -37.62
N LYS A 345 112.53 67.63 -36.33
CA LYS A 345 112.23 66.31 -35.74
C LYS A 345 110.72 66.12 -35.64
N GLN A 346 110.18 65.11 -36.31
CA GLN A 346 108.78 64.71 -36.11
C GLN A 346 108.64 63.99 -34.77
N THR A 347 107.67 64.37 -33.93
CA THR A 347 107.39 63.64 -32.67
C THR A 347 106.57 62.38 -32.94
N ARG A 348 106.48 61.49 -31.93
CA ARG A 348 105.71 60.22 -31.96
C ARG A 348 104.19 60.39 -31.79
N ASN A 349 103.66 61.62 -31.82
CA ASN A 349 102.23 61.89 -31.65
C ASN A 349 101.50 61.89 -33.01
N TYR A 350 100.37 61.18 -33.07
CA TYR A 350 99.68 60.86 -34.33
C TYR A 350 99.04 62.07 -35.01
N VAL A 351 99.08 62.01 -36.34
CA VAL A 351 98.16 62.67 -37.25
C VAL A 351 97.60 61.65 -38.19
N LEU A 352 96.28 61.48 -38.10
CA LEU A 352 95.49 60.71 -39.04
C LEU A 352 95.86 61.15 -40.46
N SER A 353 96.12 60.21 -41.38
CA SER A 353 96.26 60.55 -42.80
C SER A 353 94.96 61.19 -43.32
N PRO A 354 94.99 62.00 -44.40
CA PRO A 354 93.77 62.56 -44.98
C PRO A 354 92.69 61.51 -45.26
N GLU A 355 93.09 60.31 -45.69
CA GLU A 355 92.21 59.16 -45.90
C GLU A 355 91.61 58.62 -44.59
N GLN A 356 92.45 58.44 -43.55
CA GLN A 356 92.00 58.01 -42.22
C GLN A 356 91.06 59.04 -41.56
N TYR A 357 91.31 60.33 -41.81
CA TYR A 357 90.48 61.42 -41.33
C TYR A 357 89.11 61.47 -42.03
N GLN A 358 89.08 61.31 -43.36
CA GLN A 358 87.83 61.21 -44.12
C GLN A 358 87.02 59.98 -43.68
N GLU A 359 87.69 58.85 -43.46
CA GLU A 359 87.06 57.63 -43.00
C GLU A 359 86.48 57.78 -41.58
N LEU A 360 87.24 58.36 -40.64
CA LEU A 360 86.74 58.64 -39.29
C LEU A 360 85.53 59.60 -39.31
N THR A 361 85.59 60.65 -40.13
CA THR A 361 84.48 61.62 -40.27
C THR A 361 83.23 60.94 -40.85
N LYS A 362 83.39 60.05 -41.83
CA LYS A 362 82.27 59.24 -42.37
C LYS A 362 81.68 58.34 -41.30
N GLN A 363 82.51 57.65 -40.51
CA GLN A 363 82.05 56.74 -39.45
C GLN A 363 81.29 57.49 -38.34
N VAL A 364 81.81 58.65 -37.90
CA VAL A 364 81.13 59.50 -36.90
C VAL A 364 79.79 60.01 -37.42
N ASN A 365 79.73 60.50 -38.66
CA ASN A 365 78.46 60.99 -39.24
C ASN A 365 77.46 59.86 -39.51
N ALA A 366 77.92 58.67 -39.88
CA ALA A 366 77.09 57.48 -39.96
C ALA A 366 76.51 57.12 -38.57
N ALA A 367 77.32 57.18 -37.51
CA ALA A 367 76.87 56.95 -36.13
C ALA A 367 75.82 57.99 -35.68
N VAL A 368 76.00 59.28 -36.02
CA VAL A 368 74.99 60.34 -35.75
C VAL A 368 73.67 60.04 -36.46
N THR A 369 73.72 59.52 -37.69
CA THR A 369 72.52 59.13 -38.45
C THR A 369 71.82 57.94 -37.78
N ILE A 370 72.57 56.91 -37.39
CA ILE A 370 72.06 55.73 -36.67
C ILE A 370 71.41 56.15 -35.34
N LYS A 371 72.02 57.09 -34.59
CA LYS A 371 71.45 57.66 -33.35
C LYS A 371 70.09 58.32 -33.59
N LYS A 372 69.96 59.14 -34.64
CA LYS A 372 68.69 59.79 -35.00
C LYS A 372 67.62 58.78 -35.41
N ASP A 373 67.99 57.78 -36.21
CA ASP A 373 67.07 56.72 -36.63
C ASP A 373 66.61 55.87 -35.44
N TYR A 374 67.52 55.56 -34.50
CA TYR A 374 67.20 54.83 -33.28
C TYR A 374 66.19 55.58 -32.39
N GLU A 375 66.44 56.87 -32.14
CA GLU A 375 65.52 57.73 -31.38
C GLU A 375 64.16 57.90 -32.08
N ARG A 376 64.13 57.91 -33.42
CA ARG A 376 62.89 57.87 -34.19
C ARG A 376 62.15 56.55 -33.99
N LEU A 377 62.85 55.42 -34.09
CA LEU A 377 62.28 54.07 -33.93
C LEU A 377 61.61 53.89 -32.55
N LYS A 378 62.22 54.41 -31.48
CA LYS A 378 61.63 54.42 -30.12
C LYS A 378 60.24 55.09 -30.05
N LYS A 379 59.93 56.00 -30.97
CA LYS A 379 58.67 56.77 -30.98
C LYS A 379 57.66 56.28 -32.02
N THR A 380 57.99 55.22 -32.76
CA THR A 380 57.11 54.65 -33.79
C THR A 380 55.87 54.02 -33.18
N ASP A 381 54.83 53.86 -34.00
CA ASP A 381 53.58 53.23 -33.59
C ASP A 381 53.77 51.77 -33.16
N PHE A 382 54.76 51.07 -33.71
CA PHE A 382 55.13 49.70 -33.29
C PHE A 382 55.58 49.62 -31.83
N VAL A 383 56.28 50.63 -31.31
CA VAL A 383 56.71 50.65 -29.90
C VAL A 383 55.51 50.87 -28.98
N LYS A 384 54.62 51.80 -29.35
CA LYS A 384 53.36 52.03 -28.63
C LYS A 384 52.44 50.81 -28.64
N GLU A 385 52.35 50.12 -29.79
CA GLU A 385 51.60 48.87 -29.91
C GLU A 385 52.17 47.79 -29.00
N ASN A 386 53.49 47.63 -28.95
CA ASN A 386 54.15 46.67 -28.07
C ASN A 386 53.91 46.99 -26.58
N GLU A 387 53.93 48.26 -26.18
CA GLU A 387 53.56 48.69 -24.83
C GLU A 387 52.09 48.37 -24.50
N SER A 388 51.18 48.61 -25.45
CA SER A 388 49.76 48.26 -25.30
C SER A 388 49.55 46.74 -25.18
N LEU A 389 50.24 45.94 -25.99
CA LEU A 389 50.20 44.48 -25.92
C LEU A 389 50.75 43.96 -24.58
N LYS A 390 51.78 44.61 -24.03
CA LYS A 390 52.29 44.29 -22.69
C LYS A 390 51.26 44.56 -21.60
N ALA A 391 50.57 45.70 -21.67
CA ALA A 391 49.48 46.01 -20.73
C ALA A 391 48.33 45.00 -20.82
N HIS A 392 47.94 44.57 -22.04
CA HIS A 392 46.93 43.54 -22.23
C HIS A 392 47.39 42.18 -21.65
N ALA A 393 48.64 41.79 -21.87
CA ALA A 393 49.21 40.56 -21.32
C ALA A 393 49.21 40.59 -19.78
N GLU A 394 49.52 41.72 -19.15
CA GLU A 394 49.41 41.91 -17.70
C GLU A 394 47.96 41.78 -17.20
N GLY A 395 47.00 42.31 -17.96
CA GLY A 395 45.56 42.14 -17.73
C GLY A 395 45.15 40.66 -17.74
N TRP A 396 45.48 39.92 -18.80
CA TRP A 396 45.18 38.49 -18.92
C TRP A 396 45.88 37.66 -17.83
N MET A 397 47.10 38.01 -17.43
CA MET A 397 47.78 37.34 -16.32
C MET A 397 47.04 37.53 -14.99
N LYS A 398 46.47 38.72 -14.76
CA LYS A 398 45.67 39.00 -13.56
C LYS A 398 44.36 38.20 -13.58
N GLU A 399 43.65 38.19 -14.71
CA GLU A 399 42.42 37.44 -14.89
C GLU A 399 42.64 35.93 -14.71
N ASN A 400 43.71 35.37 -15.27
CA ASN A 400 44.09 33.97 -15.09
C ASN A 400 44.41 33.63 -13.61
N ARG A 401 44.96 34.57 -12.83
CA ARG A 401 45.15 34.38 -11.38
C ARG A 401 43.80 34.30 -10.65
N THR A 402 42.84 35.15 -11.01
CA THR A 402 41.48 35.12 -10.46
C THR A 402 40.79 33.80 -10.80
N LEU A 403 40.82 33.38 -12.07
CA LEU A 403 40.24 32.11 -12.52
C LEU A 403 40.85 30.89 -11.82
N LYS A 404 42.16 30.91 -11.54
CA LYS A 404 42.81 29.86 -10.73
C LYS A 404 42.31 29.84 -9.29
N GLN A 405 42.05 30.99 -8.69
CA GLN A 405 41.47 31.08 -7.34
C GLN A 405 40.03 30.54 -7.33
N GLU A 406 39.20 30.93 -8.30
CA GLU A 406 37.83 30.42 -8.47
C GLU A 406 37.81 28.91 -8.68
N LYS A 407 38.67 28.38 -9.57
CA LYS A 407 38.83 26.93 -9.77
C LYS A 407 39.13 26.19 -8.47
N ASN A 408 40.06 26.71 -7.67
CA ASN A 408 40.43 26.10 -6.39
C ASN A 408 39.28 26.14 -5.37
N GLN A 409 38.47 27.21 -5.40
CA GLN A 409 37.29 27.34 -4.54
C GLN A 409 36.20 26.34 -4.94
N LEU A 410 35.90 26.25 -6.24
CA LEU A 410 34.95 25.27 -6.78
C LEU A 410 35.39 23.83 -6.49
N GLN A 411 36.69 23.53 -6.57
CA GLN A 411 37.21 22.20 -6.19
C GLN A 411 36.95 21.86 -4.72
N LYS A 412 37.04 22.84 -3.80
CA LYS A 412 36.70 22.63 -2.40
C LYS A 412 35.22 22.37 -2.22
N GLU A 413 34.36 23.12 -2.90
CA GLU A 413 32.90 22.97 -2.85
C GLU A 413 32.46 21.60 -3.39
N VAL A 414 33.01 21.18 -4.53
CA VAL A 414 32.83 19.81 -5.06
C VAL A 414 33.26 18.76 -4.04
N GLY A 415 34.36 19.00 -3.32
CA GLY A 415 34.81 18.13 -2.22
C GLY A 415 33.81 18.03 -1.06
N VAL A 416 33.16 19.14 -0.68
CA VAL A 416 32.13 19.18 0.37
C VAL A 416 30.89 18.43 -0.09
N LEU A 417 30.37 18.72 -1.29
CA LEU A 417 29.20 18.07 -1.86
C LEU A 417 29.38 16.54 -1.97
N ASN A 418 30.57 16.08 -2.37
CA ASN A 418 30.87 14.65 -2.44
C ASN A 418 30.80 13.96 -1.06
N ARG A 419 31.20 14.64 0.01
CA ARG A 419 31.06 14.12 1.38
C ARG A 419 29.60 14.07 1.81
N GLU A 420 28.82 15.10 1.49
CA GLU A 420 27.38 15.13 1.77
C GLU A 420 26.64 14.01 1.04
N ILE A 421 26.89 13.84 -0.26
CA ILE A 421 26.33 12.73 -1.07
C ILE A 421 26.70 11.38 -0.45
N SER A 422 27.94 11.21 0.00
CA SER A 422 28.39 9.97 0.66
C SER A 422 27.65 9.71 1.97
N SER A 423 27.46 10.76 2.78
CA SER A 423 26.71 10.70 4.04
C SER A 423 25.24 10.33 3.79
N LEU A 424 24.60 10.97 2.80
CA LEU A 424 23.22 10.68 2.41
C LEU A 424 23.07 9.24 1.92
N LYS A 425 23.99 8.74 1.09
CA LYS A 425 23.99 7.33 0.66
C LYS A 425 24.07 6.37 1.84
N ALA A 426 24.92 6.64 2.82
CA ALA A 426 25.01 5.84 4.04
C ALA A 426 23.70 5.88 4.86
N HIS A 427 23.09 7.06 4.99
CA HIS A 427 21.82 7.24 5.70
C HIS A 427 20.68 6.47 5.02
N ILE A 428 20.56 6.55 3.69
CA ILE A 428 19.59 5.81 2.89
C ILE A 428 19.76 4.29 3.11
N LYS A 429 21.00 3.79 3.09
CA LYS A 429 21.30 2.37 3.34
C LYS A 429 20.88 1.95 4.76
N GLY A 430 21.07 2.82 5.75
CA GLY A 430 20.59 2.61 7.12
C GLY A 430 19.07 2.51 7.19
N LEU A 431 18.35 3.43 6.56
CA LEU A 431 16.89 3.42 6.49
C LEU A 431 16.35 2.16 5.80
N GLN A 432 16.93 1.75 4.68
CA GLN A 432 16.56 0.51 3.98
C GLN A 432 16.71 -0.72 4.89
N THR A 433 17.79 -0.77 5.68
CA THR A 433 18.02 -1.84 6.65
C THR A 433 16.96 -1.84 7.74
N ASN A 434 16.64 -0.66 8.30
CA ASN A 434 15.62 -0.51 9.33
C ASN A 434 14.23 -0.93 8.83
N ILE A 435 13.84 -0.49 7.62
CA ILE A 435 12.57 -0.88 6.99
C ILE A 435 12.51 -2.40 6.81
N ARG A 436 13.61 -3.03 6.37
CA ARG A 436 13.67 -4.48 6.21
C ARG A 436 13.49 -5.22 7.54
N VAL A 437 14.15 -4.76 8.60
CA VAL A 437 14.02 -5.34 9.95
C VAL A 437 12.59 -5.19 10.46
N LEU A 438 12.01 -3.98 10.35
CA LEU A 438 10.63 -3.72 10.73
C LEU A 438 9.67 -4.64 9.97
N TYR A 439 9.78 -4.73 8.65
CA TYR A 439 8.95 -5.61 7.83
C TYR A 439 9.03 -7.07 8.30
N ILE A 440 10.24 -7.60 8.53
CA ILE A 440 10.43 -8.99 8.97
C ILE A 440 9.82 -9.21 10.37
N GLN A 441 10.05 -8.29 11.30
CA GLN A 441 9.55 -8.40 12.67
C GLN A 441 8.02 -8.29 12.70
N THR A 442 7.45 -7.29 12.02
CA THR A 442 6.01 -7.10 11.91
C THR A 442 5.35 -8.32 11.27
N LYS A 443 5.90 -8.84 10.16
CA LYS A 443 5.42 -10.09 9.53
C LYS A 443 5.46 -11.27 10.48
N LYS A 444 6.53 -11.41 11.28
CA LYS A 444 6.66 -12.49 12.27
C LYS A 444 5.61 -12.35 13.38
N VAL A 445 5.46 -11.17 13.97
CA VAL A 445 4.47 -10.90 15.04
C VAL A 445 3.05 -11.17 14.54
N PHE A 446 2.67 -10.66 13.36
CA PHE A 446 1.36 -10.95 12.79
C PHE A 446 1.15 -12.44 12.53
N LYS A 447 2.17 -13.15 12.04
CA LYS A 447 2.08 -14.60 11.82
C LYS A 447 1.88 -15.36 13.14
N GLU A 448 2.57 -14.98 14.20
CA GLU A 448 2.45 -15.59 15.53
C GLU A 448 1.09 -15.28 16.17
N GLN A 449 0.64 -14.02 16.14
CA GLN A 449 -0.68 -13.63 16.65
C GLN A 449 -1.81 -14.31 15.87
N PHE A 450 -1.73 -14.36 14.55
CA PHE A 450 -2.70 -15.05 13.71
C PHE A 450 -2.74 -16.56 14.02
N LYS A 451 -1.57 -17.18 14.23
CA LYS A 451 -1.49 -18.58 14.64
C LYS A 451 -2.15 -18.80 16.02
N ALA A 452 -1.87 -17.95 17.00
CA ALA A 452 -2.48 -18.03 18.32
C ALA A 452 -4.00 -17.87 18.27
N PHE A 453 -4.48 -16.86 17.55
CA PHE A 453 -5.92 -16.66 17.29
C PHE A 453 -6.56 -17.88 16.65
N ARG A 454 -5.93 -18.45 15.62
CA ARG A 454 -6.39 -19.66 14.94
C ARG A 454 -6.52 -20.85 15.89
N GLU A 455 -5.54 -21.08 16.75
CA GLU A 455 -5.60 -22.18 17.73
C GLU A 455 -6.70 -21.96 18.78
N ILE A 456 -6.95 -20.72 19.20
CA ILE A 456 -8.08 -20.38 20.09
C ILE A 456 -9.41 -20.69 19.41
N VAL A 457 -9.62 -20.19 18.19
CA VAL A 457 -10.83 -20.42 17.39
C VAL A 457 -11.06 -21.92 17.18
N LYS A 458 -10.00 -22.66 16.83
CA LYS A 458 -10.06 -24.10 16.64
C LYS A 458 -10.49 -24.82 17.93
N LYS A 459 -9.85 -24.52 19.06
CA LYS A 459 -10.19 -25.12 20.36
C LYS A 459 -11.64 -24.86 20.75
N GLU A 460 -12.12 -23.64 20.51
CA GLU A 460 -13.49 -23.24 20.86
C GLU A 460 -14.54 -23.93 19.97
N LEU A 461 -14.26 -24.10 18.67
CA LEU A 461 -15.12 -24.83 17.74
C LEU A 461 -15.11 -26.34 18.01
N ASP A 462 -13.93 -26.92 18.28
CA ASP A 462 -13.76 -28.33 18.64
C ASP A 462 -14.54 -28.65 19.94
N ASN A 463 -14.44 -27.80 20.97
CA ASN A 463 -15.20 -27.93 22.22
C ASN A 463 -16.72 -27.90 22.02
N LYS A 464 -17.20 -27.17 21.01
CA LYS A 464 -18.62 -27.07 20.68
C LYS A 464 -19.09 -28.16 19.70
N GLY A 465 -18.18 -29.01 19.21
CA GLY A 465 -18.47 -30.04 18.21
C GLY A 465 -18.91 -29.45 16.86
N VAL A 466 -18.49 -28.22 16.56
CA VAL A 466 -18.85 -27.50 15.35
C VAL A 466 -17.75 -27.66 14.30
N ASP A 467 -18.16 -27.92 13.07
CA ASP A 467 -17.24 -28.11 11.95
C ASP A 467 -16.44 -26.82 11.66
N ASN A 468 -15.11 -26.93 11.62
CA ASN A 468 -14.21 -25.78 11.54
C ASN A 468 -13.98 -25.36 10.07
N GLN A 469 -14.91 -24.56 9.55
CA GLN A 469 -14.86 -24.03 8.19
C GLN A 469 -13.70 -23.05 7.98
N PHE A 470 -13.33 -22.30 9.03
CA PHE A 470 -12.18 -21.37 9.03
C PHE A 470 -10.86 -22.08 8.72
N GLU A 471 -10.61 -23.24 9.35
CA GLU A 471 -9.40 -24.04 9.12
C GLU A 471 -9.37 -24.65 7.70
N ARG A 472 -10.54 -24.97 7.13
CA ARG A 472 -10.64 -25.49 5.75
C ARG A 472 -10.30 -24.42 4.71
N GLU A 473 -10.87 -23.23 4.83
CA GLU A 473 -10.57 -22.13 3.91
C GLU A 473 -9.12 -21.67 4.04
N HIS A 474 -8.58 -21.57 5.26
CA HIS A 474 -7.16 -21.27 5.46
C HIS A 474 -6.23 -22.30 4.78
N LYS A 475 -6.55 -23.60 4.88
CA LYS A 475 -5.79 -24.65 4.17
C LYS A 475 -5.93 -24.57 2.65
N ARG A 476 -7.10 -24.17 2.13
CA ARG A 476 -7.29 -23.91 0.69
C ARG A 476 -6.42 -22.74 0.22
N GLU A 477 -6.41 -21.66 0.98
CA GLU A 477 -5.67 -20.46 0.62
C GLU A 477 -4.15 -20.67 0.69
N ILE A 478 -3.65 -21.42 1.67
CA ILE A 478 -2.24 -21.85 1.72
C ILE A 478 -1.87 -22.71 0.51
N ARG A 479 -2.77 -23.57 0.02
CA ARG A 479 -2.53 -24.38 -1.19
C ARG A 479 -2.44 -23.48 -2.43
N ARG A 480 -3.39 -22.56 -2.61
CA ARG A 480 -3.36 -21.58 -3.71
C ARG A 480 -2.06 -20.75 -3.74
N HIS A 481 -1.59 -20.28 -2.59
CA HIS A 481 -0.33 -19.54 -2.51
C HIS A 481 0.90 -20.39 -2.85
N ARG A 482 0.91 -21.69 -2.51
CA ARG A 482 2.03 -22.60 -2.89
C ARG A 482 2.06 -22.91 -4.38
N ASP A 483 0.91 -22.88 -5.05
CA ASP A 483 0.82 -23.11 -6.48
C ASP A 483 1.30 -21.87 -7.25
N PHE A 484 1.05 -20.65 -6.75
CA PHE A 484 1.57 -19.40 -7.31
C PHE A 484 3.11 -19.25 -7.26
N ASP A 485 3.76 -19.71 -6.17
CA ASP A 485 5.22 -19.66 -6.03
C ASP A 485 5.95 -20.72 -6.89
N ARG A 486 5.23 -21.63 -7.56
CA ARG A 486 5.80 -22.63 -8.49
C ARG A 486 5.74 -22.20 -9.95
N GLU A 487 4.97 -21.16 -10.28
CA GLU A 487 4.78 -20.65 -11.64
C GLU A 487 5.65 -19.42 -11.96
N ARG A 488 6.52 -18.99 -11.03
CA ARG A 488 7.59 -18.01 -11.23
C ARG A 488 8.95 -18.67 -11.03
#